data_AF-A0A5B8LUM5-F1
#
_entry.id   AF-A0A5B8LUM5-F1
#
_cell.length_a   1.000
_cell.length_b   1.000
_cell.length_c   1.000
_cell.angle_alpha   90.00
_cell.angle_beta   90.00
_cell.angle_gamma   90.00
#
_symmetry.space_group_name_H-M   'P 1'
#
loop_
_entity.id
_entity.type
_entity.pdbx_description
1 polymer ?
#
loop_
_entity_poly.entity_id
_entity_poly.type
_entity_poly.pdbx_seq_one_letter_code
_entity_poly.pdbx_strand_id
1 'polypeptide(L)'
;MHTTPEAVIVILGMALVTIAVKASGLLLADRLPRDGFAAAWLRHIPGAVLAALVAPALVTGSPAEVVAALATGGIFILTRNLFAAMATGVITVYLVRLLIAG
;
A
#
# COMPACT_ATOMS: atom_id res chain seq x y z
N MET A 1 -12.90 -17.36 17.80
CA MET A 1 -12.64 -17.22 16.35
C MET A 1 -13.28 -18.43 15.66
N HIS A 2 -14.48 -18.28 15.12
CA HIS A 2 -15.17 -19.38 14.43
C HIS A 2 -14.87 -19.27 12.93
N THR A 3 -13.99 -20.13 12.43
CA THR A 3 -13.83 -20.34 10.98
C THR A 3 -15.02 -21.16 10.50
N THR A 4 -16.12 -20.47 10.17
CA THR A 4 -17.28 -21.14 9.58
C THR A 4 -16.95 -21.55 8.13
N PRO A 5 -17.52 -22.64 7.61
CA PRO A 5 -17.24 -23.10 6.24
C PRO A 5 -17.47 -22.01 5.18
N GLU A 6 -18.44 -21.13 5.41
CA GLU A 6 -18.76 -19.99 4.55
C GLU A 6 -17.63 -18.98 4.53
N ALA A 7 -17.00 -18.70 5.69
CA ALA A 7 -15.85 -17.79 5.76
C ALA A 7 -14.68 -18.31 4.93
N VAL A 8 -14.43 -19.62 4.94
CA VAL A 8 -13.37 -20.24 4.12
C VAL A 8 -13.68 -20.08 2.64
N ILE A 9 -14.92 -20.36 2.22
CA ILE A 9 -15.35 -20.19 0.83
C ILE A 9 -15.19 -18.74 0.38
N VAL A 10 -15.57 -17.77 1.21
CA VAL A 10 -15.42 -16.34 0.92
C VAL A 10 -13.94 -15.97 0.78
N ILE A 11 -13.07 -16.40 1.70
CA ILE A 11 -11.63 -16.12 1.62
C ILE A 11 -11.03 -16.71 0.35
N LEU A 12 -11.38 -17.94 0.00
CA LEU A 12 -10.93 -18.58 -1.25
C LEU A 12 -11.43 -17.83 -2.48
N GLY A 13 -12.69 -17.39 -2.49
CA GLY A 13 -13.25 -16.56 -3.56
C GLY A 13 -12.51 -15.23 -3.70
N MET A 14 -12.26 -14.52 -2.59
CA MET A 14 -11.50 -13.27 -2.59
C MET A 14 -10.06 -13.47 -3.09
N ALA A 15 -9.41 -14.55 -2.65
CA ALA A 15 -8.06 -14.90 -3.09
C ALA A 15 -8.01 -15.17 -4.59
N LEU A 16 -8.97 -15.96 -5.11
CA LEU A 16 -9.07 -16.26 -6.54
C LEU A 16 -9.23 -14.99 -7.36
N VAL A 17 -10.17 -14.11 -7.00
CA VAL A 17 -10.39 -12.84 -7.70
C VAL A 17 -9.14 -11.95 -7.65
N THR A 18 -8.49 -11.86 -6.49
CA THR A 18 -7.25 -11.07 -6.32
C THR A 18 -6.14 -11.57 -7.23
N ILE A 19 -5.92 -12.87 -7.29
CA ILE A 19 -4.90 -13.48 -8.13
C ILE A 19 -5.27 -13.32 -9.61
N ALA A 20 -6.54 -13.48 -9.98
CA ALA A 20 -7.01 -13.30 -11.36
C ALA A 20 -6.77 -11.86 -11.87
N VAL A 21 -7.08 -10.84 -11.06
CA VAL A 21 -6.82 -9.44 -11.40
C VAL A 21 -5.32 -9.18 -11.59
N LYS A 22 -4.48 -9.68 -10.68
CA LYS A 22 -3.01 -9.56 -10.79
C LYS A 22 -2.46 -10.26 -12.02
N ALA A 23 -2.91 -11.49 -12.27
CA ALA A 23 -2.52 -12.29 -13.42
C ALA A 23 -2.96 -11.62 -14.73
N SER A 24 -4.14 -11.00 -14.76
CA SER A 24 -4.62 -10.27 -15.93
C SER A 24 -3.67 -9.14 -16.32
N GLY A 25 -3.15 -8.38 -15.35
CA GLY A 25 -2.14 -7.35 -15.63
C GLY A 25 -0.88 -7.92 -16.32
N LEU A 26 -0.41 -9.09 -15.87
CA LEU A 26 0.74 -9.78 -16.48
C LEU A 26 0.40 -10.29 -17.89
N LEU A 27 -0.79 -10.88 -18.08
CA LEU A 27 -1.24 -11.43 -19.36
C LEU A 27 -1.49 -10.34 -20.42
N LEU A 28 -1.94 -9.15 -20.01
CA LEU A 28 -2.16 -8.02 -20.91
C LEU A 28 -0.92 -7.13 -21.11
N ALA A 29 0.15 -7.33 -20.34
CA ALA A 29 1.32 -6.45 -20.34
C ALA A 29 1.93 -6.25 -21.75
N ASP A 30 2.03 -7.34 -22.52
CA ASP A 30 2.59 -7.31 -23.87
C ASP A 30 1.71 -6.58 -24.90
N ARG A 31 0.42 -6.38 -24.58
CA ARG A 31 -0.55 -5.70 -25.43
C ARG A 31 -0.66 -4.20 -25.13
N LEU A 32 0.05 -3.70 -24.11
CA LEU A 32 0.00 -2.29 -23.73
C LEU A 32 0.75 -1.41 -24.75
N PRO A 33 0.25 -0.19 -25.03
CA PRO A 33 0.96 0.77 -25.86
C PRO A 33 2.35 1.09 -25.30
N ARG A 34 3.37 1.04 -26.17
CA ARG A 34 4.76 1.35 -25.80
C ARG A 34 5.13 2.82 -26.07
N ASP A 35 4.47 3.43 -27.05
CA ASP A 35 4.73 4.79 -27.51
C ASP A 35 3.47 5.67 -27.48
N GLY A 36 3.68 6.99 -27.53
CA GLY A 36 2.61 7.99 -27.53
C GLY A 36 2.06 8.34 -26.15
N PHE A 37 0.96 9.11 -26.16
CA PHE A 37 0.36 9.68 -24.95
C PHE A 37 -0.09 8.61 -23.94
N ALA A 38 -0.76 7.55 -24.42
CA ALA A 38 -1.24 6.48 -23.54
C ALA A 38 -0.09 5.78 -22.80
N ALA A 39 1.03 5.51 -23.48
CA ALA A 39 2.22 4.91 -22.88
C ALA A 39 2.89 5.84 -21.86
N ALA A 40 2.92 7.15 -22.13
CA ALA A 40 3.42 8.14 -21.18
C ALA A 40 2.53 8.20 -19.92
N TRP A 41 1.20 8.19 -20.08
CA TRP A 41 0.25 8.20 -18.97
C TRP A 41 0.35 6.93 -18.11
N LEU A 42 0.38 5.74 -18.74
CA LEU A 42 0.50 4.45 -18.04
C LEU A 42 1.74 4.37 -17.13
N ARG A 43 2.87 4.96 -17.54
CA ARG A 43 4.11 5.01 -16.73
C ARG A 43 3.97 5.77 -15.42
N HIS A 44 3.00 6.68 -15.29
CA HIS A 44 2.78 7.49 -14.08
C HIS A 44 1.73 6.89 -13.14
N ILE A 45 0.92 5.94 -13.60
CA ILE A 45 -0.17 5.32 -12.81
C ILE A 45 0.35 4.71 -11.51
N PRO A 46 1.44 3.92 -11.46
CA PRO A 46 1.83 3.26 -10.21
C PRO A 46 2.10 4.26 -9.08
N GLY A 47 2.84 5.33 -9.38
CA GLY A 47 3.11 6.39 -8.40
C GLY A 47 1.84 7.15 -7.99
N ALA A 48 0.97 7.47 -8.95
CA ALA A 48 -0.28 8.16 -8.70
C ALA A 48 -1.25 7.33 -7.82
N VAL A 49 -1.36 6.03 -8.08
CA VAL A 49 -2.20 5.12 -7.28
C VAL A 49 -1.67 4.99 -5.86
N LEU A 50 -0.35 4.82 -5.68
CA LEU A 50 0.25 4.80 -4.34
C LEU A 50 -0.01 6.10 -3.59
N ALA A 51 0.17 7.25 -4.25
CA ALA A 51 -0.13 8.55 -3.66
C ALA A 51 -1.62 8.69 -3.29
N ALA A 52 -2.52 8.26 -4.17
CA ALA A 52 -3.97 8.31 -3.95
C ALA A 52 -4.44 7.38 -2.82
N LEU A 53 -3.73 6.29 -2.55
CA LEU A 53 -4.01 5.40 -1.42
C LEU A 53 -3.48 5.96 -0.09
N VAL A 54 -2.29 6.57 -0.12
CA VAL A 54 -1.64 7.10 1.09
C VAL A 54 -2.24 8.44 1.51
N ALA A 55 -2.55 9.33 0.56
CA ALA A 55 -3.08 10.66 0.84
C ALA A 55 -4.31 10.66 1.78
N PRO A 56 -5.39 9.90 1.54
CA PRO A 56 -6.52 9.88 2.46
C PRO A 56 -6.13 9.36 3.83
N ALA A 57 -5.29 8.32 3.92
CA ALA A 57 -4.80 7.82 5.21
C ALA A 57 -4.02 8.87 6.02
N LEU A 58 -3.32 9.79 5.35
CA LEU A 58 -2.66 10.92 6.02
C LEU A 58 -3.63 12.03 6.43
N VAL A 59 -4.64 12.32 5.61
CA VAL A 59 -5.61 13.40 5.84
C VAL A 59 -6.63 13.04 6.90
N THR A 60 -7.15 11.81 6.87
CA THR A 60 -8.15 11.32 7.83
C THR A 60 -7.53 10.56 8.98
N GLY A 61 -6.21 10.44 9.00
CA GLY A 61 -5.47 9.67 9.98
C GLY A 61 -5.35 10.35 11.33
N SER A 62 -5.02 9.55 12.34
CA SER A 62 -4.72 10.07 13.68
C SER A 62 -3.37 10.81 13.72
N PRO A 63 -3.11 11.66 14.74
CA PRO A 63 -1.79 12.28 14.92
C PRO A 63 -0.64 11.26 14.93
N ALA A 64 -0.89 10.03 15.42
CA ALA A 64 0.08 8.94 15.39
C ALA A 64 0.47 8.52 13.97
N GLU A 65 -0.47 8.51 13.04
CA GLU A 65 -0.23 8.16 11.63
C GLU A 65 0.56 9.25 10.92
N VAL A 66 0.28 10.52 11.21
CA VAL A 66 1.04 11.65 10.66
C VAL A 66 2.50 11.61 11.13
N VAL A 67 2.74 11.41 12.42
CA VAL A 67 4.10 11.31 12.98
C VAL A 67 4.85 10.13 12.37
N ALA A 68 4.20 8.98 12.24
CA ALA A 68 4.83 7.81 11.63
C ALA A 68 5.10 7.98 10.13
N ALA A 69 4.23 8.66 9.39
CA ALA A 69 4.47 8.97 7.99
C ALA A 69 5.70 9.87 7.81
N LEU A 70 5.85 10.91 8.65
CA LEU A 70 7.03 11.77 8.66
C LEU A 70 8.30 10.98 9.00
N ALA A 71 8.25 10.12 10.02
CA ALA A 71 9.39 9.27 10.39
C ALA A 71 9.77 8.29 9.28
N THR A 72 8.79 7.64 8.66
CA THR A 72 8.98 6.71 7.52
C THR A 72 9.63 7.43 6.34
N GLY A 73 9.09 8.59 5.96
CA GLY A 73 9.62 9.41 4.87
C GLY A 73 11.03 9.90 5.17
N GLY A 74 11.28 10.40 6.37
CA GLY A 74 12.60 10.88 6.80
C GLY A 74 13.67 9.78 6.75
N ILE A 75 13.37 8.59 7.28
CA ILE A 75 14.30 7.45 7.22
C ILE A 75 14.52 6.99 5.79
N PHE A 76 13.46 6.94 4.96
CA PHE A 76 13.64 6.57 3.56
C PHE A 76 14.53 7.56 2.81
N ILE A 77 14.33 8.87 3.02
CA ILE A 77 15.14 9.92 2.36
C ILE A 77 16.61 9.81 2.77
N LEU A 78 16.89 9.54 4.05
CA LEU A 78 18.25 9.47 4.57
C LEU A 78 18.97 8.17 4.22
N THR A 79 18.28 7.03 4.32
CA THR A 79 18.89 5.69 4.19
C THR A 79 18.73 5.08 2.81
N ARG A 80 17.73 5.52 2.05
CA ARG A 80 17.25 4.87 0.81
C ARG A 80 16.95 3.37 0.97
N ASN A 81 16.71 2.93 2.21
CA ASN A 81 16.44 1.54 2.54
C ASN A 81 14.96 1.37 2.89
N LEU A 82 14.24 0.63 2.04
CA LEU A 82 12.82 0.34 2.22
C LEU A 82 12.52 -0.42 3.52
N PHE A 83 13.36 -1.39 3.90
CA PHE A 83 13.16 -2.17 5.12
C PHE A 83 13.32 -1.30 6.36
N ALA A 84 14.32 -0.42 6.38
CA ALA A 84 14.51 0.52 7.48
C ALA A 84 13.31 1.47 7.61
N ALA A 85 12.84 2.04 6.49
CA ALA A 85 11.67 2.91 6.48
C ALA A 85 10.40 2.20 6.98
N MET A 86 10.14 0.98 6.50
CA MET A 86 9.00 0.17 6.94
C MET A 86 9.07 -0.12 8.44
N ALA A 87 10.22 -0.58 8.93
CA ALA A 87 10.41 -0.89 10.34
C ALA A 87 10.18 0.36 11.22
N THR A 88 10.76 1.50 10.84
CA THR A 88 10.55 2.77 11.53
C THR A 88 9.07 3.15 11.56
N GLY A 89 8.38 3.13 10.41
CA GLY A 89 6.96 3.50 10.36
C GLY A 89 6.08 2.67 11.30
N VAL A 90 6.23 1.34 11.27
CA VAL A 90 5.47 0.42 12.13
C VAL A 90 5.76 0.67 13.60
N ILE A 91 7.05 0.79 13.97
CA ILE A 91 7.46 1.04 15.35
C ILE A 91 6.95 2.41 15.82
N THR A 92 7.04 3.44 14.99
CA THR A 92 6.59 4.79 15.34
C THR A 92 5.07 4.84 15.56
N VAL A 93 4.24 4.28 14.65
CA VAL A 93 2.78 4.24 14.89
C VAL A 93 2.48 3.51 16.20
N TYR A 94 3.10 2.36 16.41
CA TYR A 94 2.87 1.54 17.60
C TYR A 94 3.18 2.30 18.89
N LEU A 95 4.38 2.89 19.00
CA LEU A 95 4.81 3.62 20.18
C LEU A 95 3.98 4.88 20.44
N VAL A 96 3.64 5.63 19.39
CA VAL A 96 2.85 6.86 19.53
C VAL A 96 1.42 6.53 19.93
N ARG A 97 0.81 5.47 19.37
CA ARG A 97 -0.51 5.01 19.82
C ARG A 97 -0.48 4.54 21.27
N LEU A 98 0.56 3.81 21.68
CA LEU A 98 0.73 3.38 23.07
C LEU A 98 0.83 4.57 24.03
N LEU A 99 1.52 5.65 23.62
CA LEU A 99 1.67 6.85 24.44
C LEU A 99 0.39 7.70 24.52
N ILE A 100 -0.43 7.72 23.47
CA ILE A 100 -1.68 8.51 23.44
C ILE A 100 -2.85 7.76 24.10
N ALA A 101 -2.88 6.43 24.00
CA ALA A 101 -3.95 5.60 24.52
C ALA A 101 -3.72 5.11 25.96
N GLY A 102 -2.48 5.14 26.45
CA GLY A 102 -2.12 4.88 27.85
C GLY A 102 -2.21 6.14 28.69
#